data_AF-A0A953ISJ7-F1
#
_entry.id   AF-A0A953ISJ7-F1
#
_cell.length_a   1.000
_cell.length_b   1.000
_cell.length_c   1.000
_cell.angle_alpha   90.00
_cell.angle_beta   90.00
_cell.angle_gamma   90.00
#
_symmetry.space_group_name_H-M   'P 1'
#
loop_
_entity.id
_entity.type
_entity.pdbx_description
1 polymer ?
#
loop_
_entity_poly.entity_id
_entity_poly.type
_entity_poly.pdbx_seq_one_letter_code
_entity_poly.pdbx_strand_id
1 'polypeptide(L)'
;MTDGGITFKLTEEQKQYPFRLIPNLPVFETKNLCQSMKVTVERGRTYLIRFERTKTFRDDWIDPKPGAPSYEFYFNDPPSSWHKALVIAGLPLRRELLNPWFRAFVRFGGNGGEEKALKADTSDRLGLVDTTFKATRDGELFLFVNDAVVGIPGLYDFFYRYNLGSTKVLVQGL
;
A
#
# COMPACT_ATOMS: atom_id res chain seq x y z
N MET A 1 12.15 -16.88 18.19
CA MET A 1 12.02 -18.23 17.61
C MET A 1 10.96 -18.16 16.52
N THR A 2 11.33 -18.73 15.36
CA THR A 2 10.57 -18.93 14.12
C THR A 2 9.95 -17.69 13.47
N ASP A 3 10.75 -17.07 12.61
CA ASP A 3 10.35 -16.25 11.47
C ASP A 3 9.50 -17.12 10.53
N GLY A 4 8.20 -17.16 10.77
CA GLY A 4 7.20 -17.88 9.96
C GLY A 4 6.94 -17.18 8.63
N GLY A 5 8.01 -16.81 7.92
CA GLY A 5 7.93 -16.25 6.58
C GLY A 5 7.21 -17.23 5.68
N ILE A 6 6.04 -16.84 5.17
CA ILE A 6 5.40 -17.57 4.08
C ILE A 6 6.37 -17.47 2.91
N THR A 7 7.07 -18.57 2.60
CA THR A 7 7.79 -18.69 1.35
C THR A 7 6.75 -18.61 0.24
N PHE A 8 6.82 -17.58 -0.60
CA PHE A 8 6.01 -17.49 -1.81
C PHE A 8 6.16 -18.79 -2.61
N LYS A 9 5.16 -19.67 -2.54
CA LYS A 9 5.04 -20.76 -3.50
C LYS A 9 4.46 -20.13 -4.74
N LEU A 10 5.34 -19.88 -5.72
CA LEU A 10 4.92 -19.52 -7.08
C LEU A 10 3.89 -20.55 -7.52
N THR A 11 2.76 -20.08 -8.03
CA THR A 11 1.77 -20.95 -8.68
C THR A 11 2.41 -21.62 -9.91
N GLU A 12 1.88 -22.75 -10.36
CA GLU A 12 2.39 -23.43 -11.56
C GLU A 12 2.35 -22.49 -12.79
N GLU A 13 1.36 -21.60 -12.86
CA GLU A 13 1.28 -20.55 -13.88
C GLU A 13 2.43 -19.53 -13.78
N GLN A 14 2.82 -19.11 -12.58
CA GLN A 14 3.96 -18.21 -12.36
C GLN A 14 5.33 -18.87 -12.60
N LYS A 15 5.43 -20.20 -12.45
CA LYS A 15 6.62 -20.97 -12.85
C LYS A 15 6.69 -21.17 -14.36
N GLN A 16 5.55 -21.29 -15.02
CA GLN A 16 5.43 -21.52 -16.46
C GLN A 16 5.70 -20.26 -17.29
N TYR A 17 5.51 -19.06 -16.73
CA TYR A 17 5.85 -17.78 -17.36
C TYR A 17 6.95 -17.00 -16.58
N PRO A 18 8.21 -17.45 -16.60
CA PRO A 18 9.34 -16.83 -15.88
C PRO A 18 9.75 -15.44 -16.41
N PHE A 19 9.08 -14.91 -17.44
CA PHE A 19 9.34 -13.57 -17.96
C PHE A 19 8.85 -12.51 -16.94
N ARG A 20 9.79 -12.06 -16.10
CA ARG A 20 9.78 -10.81 -15.33
C ARG A 20 9.18 -10.84 -13.93
N LEU A 21 9.33 -11.93 -13.17
CA LEU A 21 9.33 -11.79 -11.71
C LEU A 21 10.51 -10.89 -11.32
N ILE A 22 10.28 -9.81 -10.59
CA ILE A 22 11.37 -8.90 -10.18
C ILE A 22 11.88 -9.34 -8.79
N PRO A 23 13.10 -9.89 -8.69
CA PRO A 23 13.63 -10.36 -7.41
C PRO A 23 14.12 -9.19 -6.55
N ASN A 24 14.28 -9.44 -5.25
CA ASN A 24 14.95 -8.54 -4.30
C ASN A 24 14.32 -7.14 -4.18
N LEU A 25 12.99 -7.08 -4.19
CA LEU A 25 12.29 -5.83 -3.91
C LEU A 25 12.51 -5.39 -2.46
N PRO A 26 12.62 -4.07 -2.20
CA PRO A 26 12.57 -3.54 -0.86
C PRO A 26 11.30 -3.99 -0.12
N VAL A 27 11.39 -4.20 1.19
CA VAL A 27 10.21 -4.40 2.04
C VAL A 27 9.43 -3.09 2.06
N PHE A 28 8.13 -3.12 1.73
CA PHE A 28 7.30 -1.93 1.80
C PHE A 28 6.94 -1.61 3.25
N GLU A 29 7.25 -0.40 3.69
CA GLU A 29 6.93 0.12 5.01
C GLU A 29 5.90 1.24 4.91
N THR A 30 4.83 1.13 5.67
CA THR A 30 3.71 2.10 5.66
C THR A 30 4.11 3.50 6.09
N LYS A 31 5.24 3.63 6.81
CA LYS A 31 5.79 4.90 7.29
C LYS A 31 6.46 5.76 6.22
N ASN A 32 6.66 5.22 5.02
CA ASN A 32 7.31 5.95 3.94
C ASN A 32 6.26 6.70 3.11
N LEU A 33 6.40 8.03 3.05
CA LEU A 33 5.51 8.91 2.28
C LEU A 33 5.42 8.51 0.81
N CYS A 34 6.52 8.09 0.20
CA CYS A 34 6.56 7.60 -1.18
C CYS A 34 7.77 6.67 -1.34
N GLN A 35 7.58 5.38 -1.08
CA GLN A 35 8.67 4.43 -1.06
C GLN A 35 9.04 3.99 -2.49
N SER A 36 10.29 4.23 -2.87
CA SER A 36 10.90 3.67 -4.07
C SER A 36 11.02 2.15 -3.94
N MET A 37 10.48 1.43 -4.94
CA MET A 37 10.59 -0.03 -5.02
C MET A 37 11.74 -0.49 -5.91
N LYS A 38 12.53 0.45 -6.45
CA LYS A 38 13.67 0.17 -7.34
C LYS A 38 13.28 -0.62 -8.60
N VAL A 39 12.03 -0.51 -9.01
CA VAL A 39 11.48 -1.13 -10.23
C VAL A 39 11.23 -0.05 -11.26
N THR A 40 11.75 -0.21 -12.46
CA THR A 40 11.36 0.62 -13.61
C THR A 40 10.25 -0.08 -14.39
N VAL A 41 9.13 0.61 -14.60
CA VAL A 41 8.02 0.15 -15.43
C VAL A 41 8.07 0.82 -16.80
N GLU A 42 7.63 0.09 -17.82
CA GLU A 42 7.60 0.53 -19.22
C GLU A 42 6.16 0.91 -19.62
N ARG A 43 6.03 2.03 -20.33
CA ARG A 43 4.76 2.53 -20.87
C ARG A 43 4.03 1.44 -21.65
N GLY A 44 2.74 1.32 -21.39
CA GLY A 44 1.84 0.41 -22.10
C GLY A 44 1.90 -1.03 -21.60
N ARG A 45 2.86 -1.39 -20.74
CA ARG A 45 2.93 -2.73 -20.14
C ARG A 45 2.04 -2.88 -18.93
N THR A 46 1.57 -4.10 -18.72
CA THR A 46 0.79 -4.48 -17.54
C THR A 46 1.68 -5.23 -16.56
N TYR A 47 1.48 -4.95 -15.28
CA TYR A 47 2.20 -5.58 -14.19
C TYR A 47 1.19 -6.08 -13.16
N LEU A 48 1.50 -7.22 -12.56
CA LEU A 48 0.87 -7.73 -11.35
C LEU A 48 1.66 -7.25 -10.14
N ILE A 49 0.97 -6.74 -9.12
CA ILE A 49 1.56 -6.45 -7.82
C ILE A 49 0.84 -7.22 -6.72
N ARG A 50 1.64 -7.86 -5.85
CA ARG A 50 1.14 -8.64 -4.72
C ARG A 50 1.80 -8.24 -3.41
N PHE A 51 1.01 -8.13 -2.34
CA PHE A 51 1.51 -8.01 -0.97
C PHE A 51 1.28 -9.32 -0.22
N GLU A 52 2.25 -9.78 0.57
CA GLU A 52 2.11 -11.03 1.36
C GLU A 52 1.07 -10.92 2.47
N ARG A 53 0.95 -9.73 3.06
CA ARG A 53 0.09 -9.46 4.21
C ARG A 53 -0.12 -7.97 4.35
N THR A 54 -1.32 -7.54 4.73
CA THR A 54 -1.57 -6.12 5.01
C THR A 54 -2.21 -5.88 6.37
N LYS A 55 -2.61 -6.94 7.07
CA LYS A 55 -3.26 -6.86 8.39
C LYS A 55 -2.42 -6.15 9.47
N THR A 56 -1.11 -6.01 9.28
CA THR A 56 -0.23 -5.31 10.22
C THR A 56 -0.22 -3.80 10.02
N PHE A 57 -0.80 -3.30 8.93
CA PHE A 57 -0.80 -1.87 8.63
C PHE A 57 -1.77 -1.18 9.57
N ARG A 58 -1.33 -0.12 10.24
CA ARG A 58 -2.18 0.67 11.13
C ARG A 58 -1.56 2.02 11.45
N ASP A 59 -2.41 2.94 11.85
CA ASP A 59 -2.04 4.19 12.50
C ASP A 59 -1.75 3.91 13.98
N ASP A 60 -0.73 4.53 14.56
CA ASP A 60 -0.41 4.39 15.98
C ASP A 60 -1.37 5.18 16.89
N TRP A 61 -2.09 6.16 16.36
CA TRP A 61 -3.03 7.02 17.08
C TRP A 61 -4.49 6.65 16.89
N ILE A 62 -4.84 5.94 15.82
CA ILE A 62 -6.22 5.53 15.54
C ILE A 62 -6.40 4.03 15.76
N ASP A 63 -7.28 3.69 16.71
CA ASP A 63 -7.61 2.29 16.98
C ASP A 63 -8.19 1.59 15.74
N PRO A 64 -7.71 0.38 15.41
CA PRO A 64 -8.27 -0.39 14.32
C PRO A 64 -9.71 -0.81 14.62
N LYS A 65 -10.52 -0.93 13.57
CA LYS A 65 -11.86 -1.50 13.66
C LYS A 65 -11.77 -2.96 14.15
N PRO A 66 -12.45 -3.34 15.25
CA PRO A 66 -12.42 -4.71 15.74
C PRO A 66 -12.92 -5.71 14.69
N GLY A 67 -12.13 -6.75 14.43
CA GLY A 67 -12.50 -7.84 13.52
C GLY A 67 -12.55 -7.48 12.02
N ALA A 68 -12.03 -6.31 11.63
CA ALA A 68 -12.01 -5.93 10.22
C ALA A 68 -11.14 -6.87 9.38
N PRO A 69 -11.61 -7.26 8.17
CA PRO A 69 -10.83 -8.13 7.26
C PRO A 69 -9.67 -7.39 6.62
N SER A 70 -9.72 -6.06 6.58
CA SER A 70 -8.68 -5.18 6.08
C SER A 70 -8.36 -4.10 7.11
N TYR A 71 -7.20 -3.49 6.91
CA TYR A 71 -6.67 -2.35 7.66
C TYR A 71 -7.20 -1.01 7.12
N GLU A 72 -7.93 -1.04 6.01
CA GLU A 72 -8.56 0.13 5.42
C GLU A 72 -9.75 0.58 6.28
N PHE A 73 -9.91 1.89 6.48
CA PHE A 73 -11.02 2.42 7.26
C PHE A 73 -11.60 3.73 6.73
N TYR A 74 -12.85 3.99 7.11
CA TYR A 74 -13.59 5.23 6.89
C TYR A 74 -13.82 5.96 8.21
N PHE A 75 -14.33 7.18 8.14
CA PHE A 75 -14.51 8.06 9.30
C PHE A 75 -15.41 7.48 10.41
N ASN A 76 -16.30 6.53 10.09
CA ASN A 76 -17.24 5.92 11.02
C ASN A 76 -16.77 4.58 11.59
N ASP A 77 -15.64 4.05 11.12
CA ASP A 77 -15.10 2.75 11.52
C ASP A 77 -14.40 2.72 12.91
N PRO A 78 -13.66 3.76 13.35
CA PRO A 78 -13.04 3.74 14.66
C PRO A 78 -14.09 3.57 15.79
N PRO A 79 -13.82 2.77 16.84
CA PRO A 79 -14.80 2.52 17.90
C PRO A 79 -15.04 3.76 18.79
N SER A 80 -13.99 4.56 19.01
CA SER A 80 -14.02 5.76 19.86
C SER A 80 -14.55 6.99 19.12
N SER A 81 -15.48 7.74 19.72
CA SER A 81 -15.98 9.01 19.17
C SER A 81 -14.87 10.06 19.02
N TRP A 82 -13.86 10.04 19.89
CA TRP A 82 -12.70 10.91 19.78
C TRP A 82 -11.87 10.59 18.53
N HIS A 83 -11.58 9.31 18.28
CA HIS A 83 -10.88 8.89 17.07
C HIS A 83 -11.68 9.20 15.81
N LYS A 84 -13.02 9.06 15.82
CA LYS A 84 -13.87 9.53 14.71
C LYS A 84 -13.71 11.02 14.44
N ALA A 85 -13.71 11.84 15.50
CA ALA A 85 -13.53 13.29 15.37
C ALA A 85 -12.16 13.64 14.78
N LEU A 86 -11.08 12.97 15.22
CA LEU A 86 -9.74 13.15 14.66
C LEU A 86 -9.68 12.74 13.18
N VAL A 87 -10.26 11.60 12.81
CA VAL A 87 -10.31 11.14 11.41
C VAL A 87 -11.07 12.12 10.52
N ILE A 88 -12.20 12.67 11.00
CA ILE A 88 -12.96 13.71 10.29
C ILE A 88 -12.12 14.98 10.12
N ALA A 89 -11.46 15.43 11.19
CA ALA A 89 -10.59 16.61 11.14
C ALA A 89 -9.39 16.42 10.19
N GLY A 90 -8.91 15.18 10.03
CA GLY A 90 -7.84 14.81 9.11
C GLY A 90 -8.26 14.69 7.64
N LEU A 91 -9.56 14.61 7.32
CA LEU A 91 -10.03 14.42 5.93
C LEU A 91 -9.43 15.41 4.91
N PRO A 92 -9.33 16.72 5.19
CA PRO A 92 -8.71 17.67 4.25
C PRO A 92 -7.23 17.42 3.99
N LEU A 93 -6.54 16.74 4.92
CA LEU A 93 -5.13 16.40 4.81
C LEU A 93 -4.90 15.04 4.16
N ARG A 94 -5.96 14.25 3.95
CA ARG A 94 -5.86 12.93 3.35
C ARG A 94 -5.32 13.05 1.93
N ARG A 95 -4.23 12.32 1.65
CA ARG A 95 -3.57 12.37 0.35
C ARG A 95 -4.50 12.05 -0.82
N GLU A 96 -5.29 10.98 -0.69
CA GLU A 96 -6.27 10.52 -1.68
C GLU A 96 -7.68 10.60 -1.09
N LEU A 97 -8.34 11.75 -1.29
CA LEU A 97 -9.61 12.13 -0.63
C LEU A 97 -10.72 11.07 -0.78
N LEU A 98 -10.84 10.46 -1.96
CA LEU A 98 -11.96 9.58 -2.34
C LEU A 98 -11.75 8.09 -2.01
N ASN A 99 -10.57 7.71 -1.53
CA ASN A 99 -10.24 6.32 -1.19
C ASN A 99 -10.14 6.15 0.32
N PRO A 100 -10.42 4.96 0.91
CA PRO A 100 -10.34 4.76 2.35
C PRO A 100 -8.93 5.03 2.90
N TRP A 101 -8.85 5.23 4.21
CA TRP A 101 -7.60 5.49 4.91
C TRP A 101 -6.79 4.22 4.85
N PHE A 102 -5.48 4.40 4.88
CA PHE A 102 -4.48 3.37 4.76
C PHE A 102 -4.45 2.58 3.46
N ARG A 103 -5.45 2.63 2.58
CA ARG A 103 -5.39 1.92 1.29
C ARG A 103 -4.05 2.14 0.59
N ALA A 104 -3.40 1.07 0.17
CA ALA A 104 -2.15 1.16 -0.56
C ALA A 104 -2.35 1.65 -2.00
N PHE A 105 -1.38 2.38 -2.52
CA PHE A 105 -1.37 2.90 -3.88
C PHE A 105 -0.06 2.58 -4.56
N VAL A 106 -0.15 2.34 -5.86
CA VAL A 106 1.00 2.35 -6.75
C VAL A 106 1.05 3.67 -7.51
N ARG A 107 2.25 4.24 -7.60
CA ARG A 107 2.56 5.41 -8.43
C ARG A 107 3.74 5.06 -9.32
N PHE A 108 3.78 5.61 -10.52
CA PHE A 108 4.93 5.47 -11.41
C PHE A 108 5.36 6.82 -12.00
N GLY A 109 6.67 7.08 -11.98
CA GLY A 109 7.29 8.32 -12.45
C GLY A 109 7.59 9.36 -11.36
N GLY A 110 8.57 10.24 -11.63
CA GLY A 110 9.13 11.18 -10.66
C GLY A 110 8.24 12.39 -10.31
N ASN A 111 7.49 12.95 -11.26
CA ASN A 111 6.65 14.14 -11.08
C ASN A 111 5.27 13.98 -11.75
N GLY A 112 4.23 14.54 -11.13
CA GLY A 112 2.83 14.47 -11.61
C GLY A 112 2.32 13.03 -11.66
N GLY A 113 1.90 12.48 -10.52
CA GLY A 113 1.62 11.05 -10.38
C GLY A 113 0.26 10.67 -10.92
N GLU A 114 0.21 9.68 -11.80
CA GLU A 114 -0.97 8.82 -11.88
C GLU A 114 -0.82 7.80 -10.75
N GLU A 115 -1.81 7.76 -9.86
CA GLU A 115 -1.83 6.92 -8.68
C GLU A 115 -2.97 5.92 -8.85
N LYS A 116 -2.69 4.62 -8.63
CA LYS A 116 -3.70 3.57 -8.72
C LYS A 116 -3.87 2.90 -7.37
N ALA A 117 -5.10 2.93 -6.87
CA ALA A 117 -5.52 2.22 -5.68
C ALA A 117 -5.28 0.71 -5.82
N LEU A 118 -4.57 0.13 -4.86
CA LEU A 118 -4.38 -1.31 -4.70
C LEU A 118 -5.42 -1.81 -3.70
N LYS A 119 -6.42 -2.53 -4.19
CA LYS A 119 -7.49 -3.05 -3.33
C LYS A 119 -7.03 -4.36 -2.70
N ALA A 120 -7.11 -4.44 -1.39
CA ALA A 120 -6.95 -5.72 -0.69
C ALA A 120 -8.16 -6.62 -0.97
N ASP A 121 -7.91 -7.91 -1.14
CA ASP A 121 -8.94 -8.93 -1.15
C ASP A 121 -9.49 -9.09 0.28
N THR A 122 -10.70 -8.61 0.49
CA THR A 122 -11.39 -8.64 1.78
C THR A 122 -11.95 -10.01 2.14
N SER A 123 -11.95 -10.97 1.21
CA SER A 123 -12.36 -12.36 1.46
C SER A 123 -11.24 -13.18 2.14
N ASP A 124 -10.00 -12.71 2.03
CA ASP A 124 -8.84 -13.34 2.61
C ASP A 124 -8.52 -12.84 4.03
N ARG A 125 -8.10 -13.76 4.91
CA ARG A 125 -7.77 -13.48 6.32
C ARG A 125 -6.48 -12.70 6.51
N LEU A 126 -5.60 -12.67 5.50
CA LEU A 126 -4.32 -11.96 5.52
C LEU A 126 -4.40 -10.57 4.87
N GLY A 127 -5.52 -10.25 4.21
CA GLY A 127 -5.72 -9.03 3.47
C GLY A 127 -4.74 -8.94 2.29
N LEU A 128 -4.57 -10.04 1.55
CA LEU A 128 -3.70 -10.06 0.38
C LEU A 128 -4.10 -8.96 -0.61
N VAL A 129 -3.12 -8.24 -1.12
CA VAL A 129 -3.31 -7.40 -2.31
C VAL A 129 -2.87 -8.23 -3.49
N ASP A 130 -3.72 -8.36 -4.49
CA ASP A 130 -3.40 -9.01 -5.76
C ASP A 130 -4.10 -8.23 -6.88
N THR A 131 -3.37 -7.32 -7.53
CA THR A 131 -3.97 -6.37 -8.47
C THR A 131 -3.05 -6.13 -9.64
N THR A 132 -3.62 -5.98 -10.83
CA THR A 132 -2.89 -5.56 -12.02
C THR A 132 -2.98 -4.06 -12.25
N PHE A 133 -1.90 -3.47 -12.78
CA PHE A 133 -1.89 -2.09 -13.26
C PHE A 133 -1.19 -2.00 -14.61
N LYS A 134 -1.65 -1.09 -15.45
CA LYS A 134 -1.02 -0.76 -16.72
C LYS A 134 -0.23 0.52 -16.54
N ALA A 135 1.06 0.50 -16.80
CA ALA A 135 1.88 1.69 -16.73
C ALA A 135 1.53 2.61 -17.89
N THR A 136 1.16 3.87 -17.62
CA THR A 136 0.80 4.84 -18.67
C THR A 136 2.01 5.66 -19.15
N ARG A 137 3.15 5.48 -18.48
CA ARG A 137 4.44 6.12 -18.80
C ARG A 137 5.58 5.27 -18.27
N ASP A 138 6.77 5.53 -18.78
CA ASP A 138 8.01 4.96 -18.25
C ASP A 138 8.36 5.64 -16.93
N GLY A 139 8.90 4.88 -15.98
CA GLY A 139 9.38 5.45 -14.73
C GLY A 139 9.56 4.45 -13.60
N GLU A 140 10.09 4.93 -12.49
CA GLU A 140 10.22 4.12 -11.29
C GLU A 140 8.86 3.92 -10.59
N LEU A 141 8.64 2.73 -10.04
CA LEU A 141 7.50 2.34 -9.23
C LEU A 141 7.70 2.77 -7.77
N PHE A 142 6.69 3.43 -7.24
CA PHE A 142 6.59 3.86 -5.86
C PHE A 142 5.33 3.30 -5.21
N LEU A 143 5.42 3.05 -3.91
CA LEU A 143 4.30 2.63 -3.07
C LEU A 143 4.12 3.57 -1.88
N PHE A 144 2.87 3.73 -1.46
CA PHE A 144 2.51 4.44 -0.23
C PHE A 144 1.12 3.97 0.23
N VAL A 145 0.79 4.22 1.50
CA VAL A 145 -0.57 4.08 2.03
C VAL A 145 -1.28 5.42 2.04
N ASN A 146 -2.60 5.45 1.87
CA ASN A 146 -3.38 6.68 1.90
C ASN A 146 -3.52 7.22 3.32
N ASP A 147 -2.67 8.18 3.66
CA ASP A 147 -2.65 8.79 4.98
C ASP A 147 -2.51 10.32 4.84
N ALA A 148 -2.54 11.03 5.96
CA ALA A 148 -2.53 12.47 6.00
C ALA A 148 -1.15 13.03 5.59
N VAL A 149 -1.16 14.06 4.75
CA VAL A 149 0.03 14.78 4.31
C VAL A 149 -0.14 16.24 4.68
N VAL A 150 0.88 16.80 5.33
CA VAL A 150 0.93 18.24 5.64
C VAL A 150 1.58 18.96 4.47
N GLY A 151 0.89 19.92 3.84
CA GLY A 151 1.44 20.73 2.74
C GLY A 151 2.54 21.73 3.14
N ILE A 152 3.18 21.55 4.29
CA ILE A 152 4.22 22.43 4.83
C ILE A 152 5.59 21.81 4.57
N PRO A 153 6.52 22.54 3.91
CA PRO A 153 7.89 22.10 3.73
C PRO A 153 8.54 21.57 5.01
N GLY A 154 9.06 20.35 4.97
CA GLY A 154 9.73 19.70 6.10
C GLY A 154 8.81 18.91 7.06
N LEU A 155 7.49 18.99 6.88
CA LEU A 155 6.49 18.26 7.70
C LEU A 155 5.62 17.30 6.89
N TYR A 156 5.91 17.11 5.60
CA TYR A 156 5.09 16.29 4.68
C TYR A 156 4.84 14.86 5.17
N ASP A 157 5.80 14.27 5.89
CA ASP A 157 5.77 12.90 6.39
C ASP A 157 5.36 12.79 7.86
N PHE A 158 4.92 13.89 8.51
CA PHE A 158 4.65 13.92 9.95
C PHE A 158 3.74 12.78 10.41
N PHE A 159 2.58 12.61 9.77
CA PHE A 159 1.63 11.53 10.10
C PHE A 159 2.20 10.15 9.74
N TYR A 160 2.85 10.04 8.57
CA TYR A 160 3.47 8.81 8.12
C TYR A 160 4.50 8.24 9.11
N ARG A 161 5.22 9.07 9.86
CA ARG A 161 6.19 8.60 10.88
C ARG A 161 5.56 7.73 11.97
N TYR A 162 4.25 7.83 12.17
CA TYR A 162 3.49 7.08 13.15
C TYR A 162 2.71 5.90 12.53
N ASN A 163 2.93 5.62 11.24
CA ASN A 163 2.39 4.43 10.62
C ASN A 163 3.22 3.21 11.01
N LEU A 164 2.53 2.14 11.35
CA LEU A 164 3.11 0.86 11.70
C LEU A 164 2.75 -0.20 10.66
N GLY A 165 3.65 -1.16 10.49
CA GLY A 165 3.45 -2.31 9.62
C GLY A 165 4.24 -2.23 8.32
N SER A 166 4.59 -3.41 7.84
CA SER A 166 5.36 -3.61 6.62
C SER A 166 5.01 -4.93 5.96
N THR A 167 5.29 -5.05 4.66
CA THR A 167 5.00 -6.23 3.87
C THR A 167 6.04 -6.45 2.79
N LYS A 168 6.26 -7.72 2.42
CA LYS A 168 7.01 -8.01 1.20
C LYS A 168 6.11 -7.79 0.00
N VAL A 169 6.73 -7.26 -1.04
CA VAL A 169 6.07 -6.95 -2.30
C VAL A 169 6.60 -7.89 -3.36
N LEU A 170 5.72 -8.31 -4.24
CA LEU A 170 6.05 -9.01 -5.46
C LEU A 170 5.53 -8.21 -6.65
N VAL A 171 6.38 -7.99 -7.65
CA VAL A 171 6.01 -7.38 -8.92
C VAL A 171 6.37 -8.33 -10.05
N GLN A 172 5.44 -8.53 -10.96
CA GLN A 172 5.59 -9.40 -12.12
C GLN A 172 5.08 -8.68 -13.38
N GLY A 173 5.87 -8.65 -14.45
CA GLY A 173 5.39 -8.20 -15.76
C GLY A 173 4.47 -9.24 -16.41
N LEU A 174 3.41 -8.80 -17.06
CA LEU A 174 2.47 -9.64 -17.83
C LEU A 174 2.67 -9.49 -19.34
#